data_AF-A0A1I1DSL8-F1
#
_entry.id   AF-A0A1I1DSL8-F1
#
_cell.length_a   1.000
_cell.length_b   1.000
_cell.length_c   1.000
_cell.angle_alpha   90.00
_cell.angle_beta   90.00
_cell.angle_gamma   90.00
#
_symmetry.space_group_name_H-M   'P 1'
#
loop_
_entity.id
_entity.type
_entity.pdbx_description
1 polymer ?
#
loop_
_entity_poly.entity_id
_entity_poly.type
_entity_poly.pdbx_seq_one_letter_code
_entity_poly.pdbx_strand_id
1 'polypeptide(L)'
;MKLPAAWLIPVCGVLAASHASAWEKYGIHSAYPAAISVQINPSQITNQQLAAIKDAGFEYVRFGTRPPVSDKPQDFSELLERLRKAQLKPIITLFGGATVWMQPKRMMSTTMTPLDAADNFSRFALTTLNQYADPNILWELWNEPDNPTFLKPGMLQTGLVPAIQKICAALEQQKGGARKNIFGFGFAKLPNLQPKIPDDKLLAISLQNCLSGVSVHPYRKIPETLADDASKSRELLHKYGKGELPMIASEWGYSNFTAARDQGGQAQLVLREYLSTVFAGIPLVNIYQWQDTGPDRAAREQNYGLTDSSGQVKLALPALKHLLGKLKDTQLAGSEKVGEAYQLVLNSQPGASAKRSVHVVWSSAARPGGGFSIQRNKGQRCVISEFYPQQGDRPCPQGAASVDLNAGPSPMAVTLYE
;
A
#
# COMPACT_ATOMS: atom_id res chain seq x y z
N MET A 1 13.25 52.38 -15.33
CA MET A 1 14.03 51.14 -15.52
C MET A 1 13.10 49.94 -15.39
N LYS A 2 12.78 49.27 -16.49
CA LYS A 2 11.96 48.06 -16.54
C LYS A 2 12.91 46.85 -16.62
N LEU A 3 12.82 45.93 -15.66
CA LEU A 3 13.54 44.66 -15.68
C LEU A 3 12.87 43.71 -16.70
N PRO A 4 13.63 42.94 -17.51
CA PRO A 4 13.06 42.08 -18.54
C PRO A 4 12.58 40.75 -17.94
N ALA A 5 11.53 40.20 -18.57
CA ALA A 5 10.94 38.92 -18.26
C ALA A 5 11.96 37.77 -18.41
N ALA A 6 12.09 36.96 -17.36
CA ALA A 6 12.85 35.71 -17.41
C ALA A 6 12.08 34.68 -18.23
N TRP A 7 12.73 34.19 -19.29
CA TRP A 7 12.25 33.09 -20.12
C TRP A 7 12.36 31.78 -19.33
N LEU A 8 11.23 31.13 -19.10
CA LEU A 8 11.17 29.74 -18.63
C LEU A 8 11.63 28.82 -19.77
N ILE A 9 12.75 28.15 -19.57
CA ILE A 9 13.23 27.09 -20.47
C ILE A 9 12.40 25.83 -20.18
N PRO A 10 11.72 25.22 -21.18
CA PRO A 10 11.08 23.93 -20.99
C PRO A 10 12.19 22.87 -20.92
N VAL A 11 12.32 22.21 -19.77
CA VAL A 11 13.16 21.02 -19.65
C VAL A 11 12.45 19.89 -20.38
N CYS A 12 12.86 19.66 -21.63
CA CYS A 12 12.42 18.54 -22.44
C CYS A 12 13.49 17.43 -22.37
N GLY A 13 13.05 16.20 -22.11
CA GLY A 13 13.80 15.01 -22.47
C GLY A 13 14.62 14.34 -21.37
N VAL A 14 13.95 13.62 -20.48
CA VAL A 14 14.48 12.33 -20.01
C VAL A 14 13.47 11.29 -20.44
N LEU A 15 13.93 10.26 -21.16
CA LEU A 15 13.13 9.07 -21.51
C LEU A 15 12.42 8.60 -20.25
N ALA A 16 11.09 8.80 -20.20
CA ALA A 16 10.27 8.39 -19.08
C ALA A 16 10.26 6.86 -19.03
N ALA A 17 11.21 6.28 -18.30
CA ALA A 17 11.03 4.93 -17.78
C ALA A 17 9.68 4.93 -17.05
N SER A 18 8.81 3.99 -17.41
CA SER A 18 7.47 3.93 -16.84
C SER A 18 7.52 3.95 -15.32
N HIS A 19 6.69 4.76 -14.65
CA HIS A 19 6.63 4.78 -13.19
C HIS A 19 6.36 3.38 -12.61
N ALA A 20 5.67 2.50 -13.34
CA ALA A 20 5.48 1.10 -12.99
C ALA A 20 6.80 0.28 -13.06
N SER A 21 7.62 0.44 -14.10
CA SER A 21 8.93 -0.23 -14.21
C SER A 21 9.97 0.31 -13.22
N ALA A 22 9.80 1.54 -12.72
CA ALA A 22 10.74 2.15 -11.80
C ALA A 22 10.86 1.41 -10.46
N TRP A 23 9.81 0.70 -10.04
CA TRP A 23 9.76 0.01 -8.75
C TRP A 23 10.11 -1.48 -8.83
N GLU A 24 10.25 -2.04 -10.04
CA GLU A 24 10.62 -3.45 -10.26
C GLU A 24 12.00 -3.76 -9.66
N LYS A 25 12.92 -2.79 -9.67
CA LYS A 25 14.24 -2.90 -9.02
C LYS A 25 14.17 -3.10 -7.50
N TYR A 26 13.02 -2.83 -6.87
CA TYR A 26 12.73 -3.10 -5.47
C TYR A 26 11.72 -4.25 -5.27
N GLY A 27 11.46 -5.04 -6.31
CA GLY A 27 10.56 -6.19 -6.27
C GLY A 27 9.07 -5.86 -6.42
N ILE A 28 8.70 -4.58 -6.53
CA ILE A 28 7.30 -4.17 -6.70
C ILE A 28 6.98 -4.13 -8.18
N HIS A 29 6.17 -5.09 -8.64
CA HIS A 29 5.77 -5.20 -10.04
C HIS A 29 4.26 -5.09 -10.11
N SER A 30 3.77 -4.23 -10.99
CA SER A 30 2.34 -3.99 -11.10
C SER A 30 1.91 -3.65 -12.53
N ALA A 31 0.76 -4.19 -12.93
CA ALA A 31 0.06 -3.75 -14.12
C ALA A 31 -0.67 -2.41 -13.92
N TYR A 32 -0.66 -1.86 -12.71
CA TYR A 32 -1.37 -0.65 -12.34
C TYR A 32 -0.39 0.50 -12.02
N PRO A 33 -0.87 1.75 -11.94
CA PRO A 33 -0.03 2.88 -11.50
C PRO A 33 0.54 2.71 -10.08
N ALA A 34 -0.11 1.92 -9.23
CA ALA A 34 0.41 1.46 -7.95
C ALA A 34 -0.02 0.00 -7.73
N ALA A 35 0.88 -0.83 -7.22
CA ALA A 35 0.56 -2.19 -6.83
C ALA A 35 -0.54 -2.20 -5.77
N ILE A 36 -1.48 -3.13 -5.90
CA ILE A 36 -2.56 -3.30 -4.94
C ILE A 36 -2.51 -4.66 -4.26
N SER A 37 -2.53 -4.62 -2.93
CA SER A 37 -2.54 -5.75 -2.03
C SER A 37 -3.80 -5.74 -1.17
N VAL A 38 -4.16 -6.90 -0.63
CA VAL A 38 -5.20 -7.02 0.40
C VAL A 38 -4.72 -7.86 1.58
N GLN A 39 -5.06 -7.44 2.79
CA GLN A 39 -4.79 -8.21 4.00
C GLN A 39 -5.67 -9.47 4.04
N ILE A 40 -5.07 -10.61 4.35
CA ILE A 40 -5.76 -11.89 4.54
C ILE A 40 -5.47 -12.48 5.92
N ASN A 41 -6.37 -13.36 6.38
CA ASN A 41 -6.06 -14.29 7.46
C ASN A 41 -5.48 -15.59 6.86
N PRO A 42 -4.18 -15.88 7.03
CA PRO A 42 -3.54 -17.03 6.40
C PRO A 42 -4.10 -18.38 6.90
N SER A 43 -4.73 -18.41 8.07
CA SER A 43 -5.31 -19.63 8.65
C SER A 43 -6.73 -19.96 8.16
N GLN A 44 -7.43 -18.98 7.57
CA GLN A 44 -8.84 -19.12 7.16
C GLN A 44 -9.04 -18.98 5.64
N ILE A 45 -8.06 -18.43 4.92
CA ILE A 45 -8.19 -18.14 3.50
C ILE A 45 -8.37 -19.41 2.67
N THR A 46 -9.38 -19.43 1.80
CA THR A 46 -9.71 -20.56 0.90
C THR A 46 -9.21 -20.32 -0.53
N ASN A 47 -9.10 -21.38 -1.35
CA ASN A 47 -8.74 -21.23 -2.77
C ASN A 47 -9.76 -20.41 -3.56
N GLN A 48 -11.05 -20.52 -3.23
CA GLN A 48 -12.09 -19.72 -3.85
C GLN A 48 -11.91 -18.22 -3.53
N GLN A 49 -11.57 -17.89 -2.28
CA GLN A 49 -11.26 -16.51 -1.92
C GLN A 49 -9.99 -16.00 -2.59
N LEU A 50 -8.93 -16.80 -2.71
CA LEU A 50 -7.74 -16.42 -3.47
C LEU A 50 -8.05 -16.13 -4.95
N ALA A 51 -8.90 -16.96 -5.58
CA ALA A 51 -9.36 -16.71 -6.94
C ALA A 51 -10.20 -15.43 -7.04
N ALA A 52 -11.09 -15.17 -6.07
CA ALA A 52 -11.89 -13.94 -6.01
C ALA A 52 -11.03 -12.68 -5.78
N ILE A 53 -9.99 -12.77 -4.94
CA ILE A 53 -8.99 -11.70 -4.75
C ILE A 53 -8.31 -11.39 -6.08
N LYS A 54 -7.86 -12.42 -6.81
CA LYS A 54 -7.22 -12.23 -8.11
C LYS A 54 -8.17 -11.62 -9.15
N ASP A 55 -9.40 -12.13 -9.24
CA ASP A 55 -10.45 -11.63 -10.14
C ASP A 55 -10.86 -10.19 -9.82
N ALA A 56 -10.80 -9.76 -8.55
CA ALA A 56 -11.02 -8.39 -8.15
C ALA A 56 -9.91 -7.42 -8.59
N GLY A 57 -8.77 -7.93 -9.07
CA GLY A 57 -7.64 -7.14 -9.57
C GLY A 57 -6.45 -7.04 -8.62
N PHE A 58 -6.49 -7.69 -7.46
CA PHE A 58 -5.35 -7.71 -6.56
C PHE A 58 -4.18 -8.52 -7.11
N GLU A 59 -2.97 -8.00 -6.92
CA GLU A 59 -1.73 -8.65 -7.35
C GLU A 59 -0.97 -9.24 -6.16
N TYR A 60 -1.20 -8.68 -4.97
CA TYR A 60 -0.52 -9.04 -3.74
C TYR A 60 -1.52 -9.41 -2.63
N VAL A 61 -1.05 -10.17 -1.65
CA VAL A 61 -1.75 -10.38 -0.38
C VAL A 61 -0.78 -10.14 0.77
N ARG A 62 -1.25 -9.48 1.84
CA ARG A 62 -0.46 -9.30 3.06
C ARG A 62 -0.95 -10.21 4.18
N PHE A 63 -0.01 -10.82 4.89
CA PHE A 63 -0.27 -11.46 6.16
C PHE A 63 0.96 -11.36 7.07
N GLY A 64 0.73 -11.46 8.38
CA GLY A 64 1.78 -11.43 9.37
C GLY A 64 2.08 -12.80 9.95
N THR A 65 3.32 -13.01 10.35
CA THR A 65 3.77 -14.15 11.14
C THR A 65 4.54 -13.68 12.38
N ARG A 66 4.42 -14.46 13.44
CA ARG A 66 5.02 -14.20 14.75
C ARG A 66 5.85 -15.41 15.18
N PRO A 67 6.83 -15.25 16.08
CA PRO A 67 7.48 -16.40 16.68
C PRO A 67 6.46 -17.35 17.29
N PRO A 68 6.62 -18.67 17.08
CA PRO A 68 5.65 -19.64 17.52
C PRO A 68 5.60 -19.67 19.05
N VAL A 69 4.40 -19.72 19.61
CA VAL A 69 4.16 -19.91 21.06
C VAL A 69 4.22 -21.41 21.43
N SER A 70 4.24 -22.27 20.42
CA SER A 70 4.36 -23.73 20.53
C SER A 70 5.65 -24.22 19.88
N ASP A 71 6.05 -25.46 20.16
CA ASP A 71 7.25 -26.07 19.54
C ASP A 71 7.09 -26.32 18.02
N LYS A 72 5.90 -26.11 17.45
CA LYS A 72 5.66 -26.19 16.02
C LYS A 72 5.76 -24.80 15.37
N PRO A 73 6.76 -24.56 14.49
CA PRO A 73 6.81 -23.34 13.70
C PRO A 73 5.63 -23.28 12.72
N GLN A 74 5.19 -22.07 12.40
CA GLN A 74 4.16 -21.87 11.39
C GLN A 74 4.77 -22.12 10.01
N ASP A 75 4.25 -23.13 9.31
CA ASP A 75 4.64 -23.47 7.94
C ASP A 75 3.62 -22.89 6.96
N PHE A 76 4.09 -22.04 6.06
CA PHE A 76 3.30 -21.40 5.01
C PHE A 76 3.56 -22.01 3.64
N SER A 77 4.34 -23.09 3.52
CA SER A 77 4.69 -23.69 2.23
C SER A 77 3.45 -24.00 1.39
N GLU A 78 2.43 -24.62 1.99
CA GLU A 78 1.15 -24.88 1.29
C GLU A 78 0.44 -23.58 0.87
N LEU A 79 0.41 -22.56 1.74
CA LEU A 79 -0.20 -21.28 1.40
C LEU A 79 0.53 -20.60 0.26
N LEU A 80 1.87 -20.53 0.29
CA LEU A 80 2.69 -19.94 -0.76
C LEU A 80 2.48 -20.65 -2.10
N GLU A 81 2.36 -21.97 -2.10
CA GLU A 81 2.02 -22.77 -3.27
C GLU A 81 0.64 -22.41 -3.84
N ARG A 82 -0.36 -22.22 -2.96
CA ARG A 82 -1.71 -21.79 -3.35
C ARG A 82 -1.71 -20.36 -3.90
N LEU A 83 -0.95 -19.45 -3.31
CA LEU A 83 -0.79 -18.08 -3.80
C LEU A 83 -0.14 -18.05 -5.19
N ARG A 84 0.93 -18.83 -5.39
CA ARG A 84 1.59 -18.99 -6.68
C ARG A 84 0.64 -19.49 -7.77
N LYS A 85 -0.18 -20.51 -7.47
CA LYS A 85 -1.23 -21.02 -8.38
C LYS A 85 -2.29 -19.95 -8.69
N ALA A 86 -2.65 -19.13 -7.70
CA ALA A 86 -3.59 -18.03 -7.86
C ALA A 86 -2.95 -16.77 -8.51
N GLN A 87 -1.64 -16.79 -8.81
CA GLN A 87 -0.89 -15.65 -9.32
C GLN A 87 -0.97 -14.42 -8.39
N LEU A 88 -0.89 -14.67 -7.09
CA LEU A 88 -0.84 -13.66 -6.03
C LEU A 88 0.54 -13.69 -5.38
N LYS A 89 1.11 -12.51 -5.13
CA LYS A 89 2.43 -12.34 -4.52
C LYS A 89 2.29 -12.03 -3.03
N PRO A 90 3.07 -12.65 -2.14
CA PRO A 90 2.93 -12.42 -0.71
C PRO A 90 3.72 -11.20 -0.23
N ILE A 91 3.11 -10.44 0.68
CA ILE A 91 3.77 -9.51 1.60
C ILE A 91 3.73 -10.15 2.98
N ILE A 92 4.88 -10.48 3.56
CA ILE A 92 4.97 -11.20 4.82
C ILE A 92 5.60 -10.32 5.89
N THR A 93 4.78 -9.93 6.87
CA THR A 93 5.22 -9.15 8.02
C THR A 93 5.77 -10.06 9.11
N LEU A 94 7.04 -9.91 9.44
CA LEU A 94 7.71 -10.60 10.54
C LEU A 94 7.65 -9.71 11.78
N PHE A 95 6.77 -10.00 12.73
CA PHE A 95 6.56 -9.10 13.87
C PHE A 95 6.51 -9.82 15.21
N GLY A 96 6.95 -9.10 16.23
CA GLY A 96 6.88 -9.51 17.62
C GLY A 96 5.80 -8.75 18.35
N GLY A 97 4.93 -9.49 19.04
CA GLY A 97 4.06 -8.91 20.05
C GLY A 97 4.57 -9.27 21.43
N ALA A 98 3.66 -9.30 22.39
CA ALA A 98 3.94 -9.73 23.75
C ALA A 98 4.64 -11.10 23.83
N THR A 99 4.53 -11.97 22.82
CA THR A 99 5.19 -13.28 22.69
C THR A 99 6.69 -13.21 22.35
N VAL A 100 7.20 -12.11 21.80
CA VAL A 100 8.66 -11.84 21.69
C VAL A 100 9.21 -11.35 23.03
N TRP A 101 8.36 -10.69 23.82
CA TRP A 101 8.72 -10.06 25.08
C TRP A 101 8.40 -10.92 26.32
N MET A 102 7.71 -12.06 26.16
CA MET A 102 7.27 -12.93 27.24
C MET A 102 7.89 -14.33 27.13
N GLN A 103 8.40 -14.80 28.27
CA GLN A 103 8.97 -16.12 28.50
C GLN A 103 8.01 -17.25 28.09
N PRO A 104 8.50 -18.33 27.44
CA PRO A 104 7.79 -19.61 27.46
C PRO A 104 7.59 -20.03 28.93
N LYS A 105 6.39 -20.51 29.29
CA LYS A 105 6.00 -20.86 30.67
C LYS A 105 6.97 -21.82 31.40
N ARG A 106 7.87 -22.51 30.69
CA ARG A 106 8.90 -23.41 31.23
C ARG A 106 10.15 -22.71 31.79
N MET A 107 10.32 -21.40 31.62
CA MET A 107 11.54 -20.65 32.02
C MET A 107 11.27 -19.54 33.07
N MET A 108 10.36 -19.77 34.03
CA MET A 108 9.98 -18.77 35.05
C MET A 108 11.06 -18.41 36.10
N SER A 109 12.33 -18.77 35.89
CA SER A 109 13.42 -18.51 36.85
C SER A 109 14.39 -17.39 36.42
N THR A 110 14.34 -16.89 35.19
CA THR A 110 15.22 -15.81 34.70
C THR A 110 14.39 -14.71 34.02
N THR A 111 14.64 -13.45 34.34
CA THR A 111 13.99 -12.31 33.65
C THR A 111 14.58 -12.18 32.25
N MET A 112 13.75 -12.22 31.20
CA MET A 112 14.20 -12.02 29.81
C MET A 112 14.71 -10.59 29.65
N THR A 113 15.96 -10.43 29.23
CA THR A 113 16.53 -9.10 28.97
C THR A 113 16.10 -8.57 27.59
N PRO A 114 16.19 -7.24 27.34
CA PRO A 114 15.98 -6.71 25.99
C PRO A 114 16.87 -7.33 24.92
N LEU A 115 18.09 -7.72 25.27
CA LEU A 115 19.03 -8.36 24.36
C LEU A 115 18.60 -9.80 24.02
N ASP A 116 18.10 -10.56 25.01
CA ASP A 116 17.54 -11.90 24.77
C ASP A 116 16.33 -11.83 23.82
N ALA A 117 15.46 -10.84 24.01
CA ALA A 117 14.33 -10.61 23.13
C ALA A 117 14.78 -10.22 21.70
N ALA A 118 15.84 -9.41 21.60
CA ALA A 118 16.47 -9.07 20.32
C ALA A 118 17.05 -10.30 19.60
N ASP A 119 17.71 -11.19 20.35
CA ASP A 119 18.24 -12.45 19.84
C ASP A 119 17.13 -13.40 19.38
N ASN A 120 16.06 -13.52 20.16
CA ASN A 120 14.92 -14.35 19.79
C ASN A 120 14.24 -13.85 18.52
N PHE A 121 13.98 -12.54 18.41
CA PHE A 121 13.38 -11.97 17.21
C PHE A 121 14.29 -12.09 15.99
N SER A 122 15.58 -11.78 16.11
CA SER A 122 16.53 -11.91 14.99
C SER A 122 16.67 -13.36 14.52
N ARG A 123 16.74 -14.33 15.45
CA ARG A 123 16.76 -15.77 15.11
C ARG A 123 15.49 -16.19 14.37
N PHE A 124 14.32 -15.79 14.87
CA PHE A 124 13.05 -16.06 14.20
C PHE A 124 13.01 -15.47 12.78
N ALA A 125 13.37 -14.20 12.64
CA ALA A 125 13.33 -13.50 11.37
C ALA A 125 14.29 -14.15 10.36
N LEU A 126 15.55 -14.39 10.75
CA LEU A 126 16.54 -15.03 9.89
C LEU A 126 16.15 -16.47 9.51
N THR A 127 15.59 -17.24 10.45
CA THR A 127 15.09 -18.60 10.16
C THR A 127 13.98 -18.54 9.10
N THR A 128 13.00 -17.64 9.28
CA THR A 128 11.87 -17.48 8.36
C THR A 128 12.33 -16.99 6.98
N LEU A 129 13.21 -15.99 6.94
CA LEU A 129 13.79 -15.45 5.71
C LEU A 129 14.59 -16.51 4.94
N ASN A 130 15.27 -17.42 5.64
CA ASN A 130 16.04 -18.49 5.00
C ASN A 130 15.19 -19.68 4.59
N GLN A 131 14.05 -19.91 5.26
CA GLN A 131 13.11 -20.97 4.93
C GLN A 131 12.44 -20.75 3.57
N TYR A 132 12.18 -19.48 3.20
CA TYR A 132 11.49 -19.14 1.95
C TYR A 132 12.37 -18.28 1.05
N ALA A 133 12.77 -18.84 -0.10
CA ALA A 133 13.68 -18.19 -1.05
C ALA A 133 12.97 -17.57 -2.28
N ASP A 134 11.64 -17.52 -2.29
CA ASP A 134 10.89 -16.96 -3.42
C ASP A 134 11.18 -15.44 -3.57
N PRO A 135 11.74 -15.00 -4.72
CA PRO A 135 12.10 -13.60 -4.94
C PRO A 135 10.88 -12.68 -5.05
N ASN A 136 9.67 -13.23 -5.23
CA ASN A 136 8.43 -12.45 -5.29
C ASN A 136 7.87 -12.08 -3.91
N ILE A 137 8.45 -12.59 -2.83
CA ILE A 137 8.06 -12.23 -1.47
C ILE A 137 8.59 -10.82 -1.16
N LEU A 138 7.68 -9.93 -0.76
CA LEU A 138 8.04 -8.70 -0.08
C LEU A 138 8.03 -8.96 1.43
N TRP A 139 9.16 -8.80 2.09
CA TRP A 139 9.27 -8.97 3.53
C TRP A 139 9.05 -7.64 4.22
N GLU A 140 8.31 -7.63 5.32
CA GLU A 140 8.20 -6.48 6.20
C GLU A 140 8.77 -6.83 7.57
N LEU A 141 9.77 -6.08 8.02
CA LEU A 141 10.33 -6.25 9.36
C LEU A 141 9.52 -5.43 10.35
N TRP A 142 9.03 -6.10 11.38
CA TRP A 142 8.20 -5.55 12.46
C TRP A 142 6.82 -5.04 12.02
N ASN A 143 6.00 -4.66 13.01
CA ASN A 143 4.70 -4.03 12.82
C ASN A 143 4.55 -2.90 13.86
N GLU A 144 4.35 -1.67 13.40
CA GLU A 144 4.07 -0.48 14.23
C GLU A 144 4.97 -0.36 15.48
N PRO A 145 6.29 -0.19 15.33
CA PRO A 145 7.20 -0.05 16.48
C PRO A 145 6.90 1.21 17.31
N ASP A 146 6.15 2.15 16.75
CA ASP A 146 5.67 3.37 17.39
C ASP A 146 4.35 3.20 18.17
N ASN A 147 3.75 2.01 18.13
CA ASN A 147 2.54 1.68 18.86
C ASN A 147 2.87 0.78 20.07
N PRO A 148 2.51 1.19 21.31
CA PRO A 148 2.83 0.45 22.53
C PRO A 148 2.18 -0.94 22.61
N THR A 149 1.17 -1.21 21.77
CA THR A 149 0.56 -2.54 21.61
C THR A 149 1.57 -3.56 21.08
N PHE A 150 2.47 -3.15 20.18
CA PHE A 150 3.42 -4.02 19.52
C PHE A 150 4.82 -3.91 20.12
N LEU A 151 5.24 -2.70 20.50
CA LEU A 151 6.55 -2.45 21.07
C LEU A 151 6.46 -1.51 22.28
N LYS A 152 6.84 -2.00 23.45
CA LYS A 152 7.01 -1.13 24.63
C LYS A 152 8.06 -0.05 24.30
N PRO A 153 7.81 1.25 24.56
CA PRO A 153 8.71 2.33 24.16
C PRO A 153 10.18 2.14 24.58
N GLY A 154 10.44 1.62 25.79
CA GLY A 154 11.80 1.35 26.28
C GLY A 154 12.56 0.24 25.55
N MET A 155 11.87 -0.57 24.74
CA MET A 155 12.43 -1.72 24.02
C MET A 155 12.89 -1.38 22.60
N LEU A 156 12.59 -0.17 22.10
CA LEU A 156 13.02 0.24 20.77
C LEU A 156 14.55 0.24 20.65
N GLN A 157 15.23 0.96 21.53
CA GLN A 157 16.68 1.13 21.49
C GLN A 157 17.45 -0.08 22.02
N THR A 158 16.90 -0.75 23.04
CA THR A 158 17.58 -1.84 23.76
C THR A 158 17.24 -3.23 23.23
N GLY A 159 16.15 -3.36 22.46
CA GLY A 159 15.68 -4.63 21.90
C GLY A 159 15.59 -4.61 20.37
N LEU A 160 14.65 -3.84 19.83
CA LEU A 160 14.37 -3.89 18.39
C LEU A 160 15.54 -3.44 17.52
N VAL A 161 16.20 -2.31 17.85
CA VAL A 161 17.36 -1.81 17.09
C VAL A 161 18.49 -2.86 17.02
N PRO A 162 18.96 -3.46 18.14
CA PRO A 162 19.92 -4.56 18.09
C PRO A 162 19.46 -5.77 17.26
N ALA A 163 18.17 -6.11 17.30
CA ALA A 163 17.64 -7.22 16.52
C ALA A 163 17.73 -6.94 15.01
N ILE A 164 17.36 -5.74 14.58
CA ILE A 164 17.46 -5.33 13.17
C ILE A 164 18.92 -5.23 12.72
N GLN A 165 19.83 -4.74 13.58
CA GLN A 165 21.27 -4.78 13.29
C GLN A 165 21.75 -6.21 13.00
N LYS A 166 21.39 -7.17 13.85
CA LYS A 166 21.75 -8.59 13.67
C LYS A 166 21.17 -9.16 12.38
N ILE A 167 19.91 -8.86 12.06
CA ILE A 167 19.26 -9.32 10.83
C ILE A 167 19.98 -8.73 9.61
N CYS A 168 20.16 -7.41 9.55
CA CYS A 168 20.82 -6.76 8.42
C CYS A 168 22.25 -7.26 8.21
N ALA A 169 23.06 -7.34 9.28
CA ALA A 169 24.44 -7.82 9.19
C ALA A 169 24.52 -9.26 8.67
N ALA A 170 23.62 -10.14 9.11
CA ALA A 170 23.57 -11.52 8.61
C ALA A 170 23.20 -11.57 7.13
N LEU A 171 22.26 -10.72 6.67
CA LEU A 171 21.87 -10.66 5.26
C LEU A 171 22.99 -10.10 4.36
N GLU A 172 23.76 -9.12 4.82
CA GLU A 172 24.92 -8.59 4.10
C GLU A 172 26.04 -9.63 3.94
N GLN A 173 26.19 -10.52 4.92
CA GLN A 173 27.20 -11.58 4.89
C GLN A 173 26.82 -12.77 3.98
N GLN A 174 25.57 -12.89 3.55
CA GLN A 174 25.10 -13.93 2.63
C GLN A 174 25.60 -13.67 1.19
N LYS A 175 26.90 -13.90 0.95
CA LYS A 175 27.50 -13.82 -0.39
C LYS A 175 26.82 -14.81 -1.34
N GLY A 176 26.33 -14.31 -2.48
CA GLY A 176 25.72 -15.13 -3.55
C GLY A 176 24.25 -15.52 -3.34
N GLY A 177 23.61 -15.10 -2.25
CA GLY A 177 22.17 -15.27 -2.05
C GLY A 177 21.36 -14.29 -2.92
N ALA A 178 20.15 -14.70 -3.34
CA ALA A 178 19.21 -13.77 -3.96
C ALA A 178 18.87 -12.63 -2.98
N ARG A 179 19.01 -11.38 -3.45
CA ARG A 179 18.65 -10.19 -2.66
C ARG A 179 17.17 -10.27 -2.30
N LYS A 180 16.87 -10.18 -1.00
CA LYS A 180 15.50 -10.15 -0.49
C LYS A 180 14.96 -8.72 -0.54
N ASN A 181 13.69 -8.56 -0.90
CA ASN A 181 13.02 -7.27 -0.88
C ASN A 181 12.46 -7.02 0.52
N ILE A 182 13.14 -6.17 1.30
CA ILE A 182 12.82 -5.98 2.72
C ILE A 182 12.36 -4.55 2.97
N PHE A 183 11.16 -4.40 3.51
CA PHE A 183 10.57 -3.13 3.90
C PHE A 183 10.46 -3.08 5.42
N GLY A 184 10.33 -1.88 5.97
CA GLY A 184 10.05 -1.73 7.40
C GLY A 184 9.63 -0.30 7.74
N PHE A 185 8.89 -0.07 8.82
CA PHE A 185 8.55 -1.02 9.89
C PHE A 185 7.05 -1.16 10.10
N GLY A 186 6.26 -0.81 9.09
CA GLY A 186 4.82 -0.64 9.19
C GLY A 186 4.49 0.42 10.23
N PHE A 187 5.15 1.58 10.19
CA PHE A 187 4.94 2.60 11.24
C PHE A 187 3.49 3.08 11.25
N ALA A 188 2.85 3.13 12.42
CA ALA A 188 1.47 3.61 12.57
C ALA A 188 1.34 5.10 12.23
N LYS A 189 2.44 5.83 12.36
CA LYS A 189 2.61 7.24 12.02
C LYS A 189 3.88 7.42 11.20
N LEU A 190 3.96 8.51 10.44
CA LEU A 190 5.20 8.79 9.73
C LEU A 190 6.38 8.98 10.70
N PRO A 191 7.50 8.28 10.45
CA PRO A 191 8.66 8.34 11.34
C PRO A 191 9.32 9.73 11.32
N ASN A 192 9.98 10.10 12.43
CA ASN A 192 10.67 11.40 12.64
C ASN A 192 9.88 12.70 12.38
N LEU A 193 8.58 12.61 12.08
CA LEU A 193 7.66 13.75 12.10
C LEU A 193 6.97 13.91 13.46
N GLN A 194 7.33 13.08 14.43
CA GLN A 194 6.86 13.16 15.82
C GLN A 194 8.05 13.31 16.77
N PRO A 195 8.11 14.39 17.57
CA PRO A 195 9.24 14.67 18.45
C PRO A 195 9.44 13.66 19.61
N LYS A 196 8.56 12.66 19.76
CA LYS A 196 8.51 11.75 20.91
C LYS A 196 8.89 10.30 20.59
N ILE A 197 9.13 9.95 19.33
CA ILE A 197 9.51 8.59 18.93
C ILE A 197 10.95 8.64 18.39
N PRO A 198 11.95 8.13 19.12
CA PRO A 198 13.35 8.16 18.67
C PRO A 198 13.62 7.02 17.67
N ASP A 199 12.93 7.02 16.54
CA ASP A 199 13.07 6.04 15.45
C ASP A 199 14.20 6.38 14.45
N ASP A 200 14.78 7.58 14.54
CA ASP A 200 15.96 8.04 13.80
C ASP A 200 17.06 6.96 13.73
N LYS A 201 17.38 6.28 14.84
CA LYS A 201 18.42 5.25 14.88
C LYS A 201 18.00 3.96 14.18
N LEU A 202 16.73 3.56 14.34
CA LEU A 202 16.17 2.39 13.68
C LEU A 202 16.21 2.58 12.16
N LEU A 203 15.75 3.73 11.68
CA LEU A 203 15.83 4.07 10.26
C LEU A 203 17.26 4.20 9.75
N ALA A 204 18.12 4.93 10.47
CA ALA A 204 19.50 5.16 10.04
C ALA A 204 20.27 3.86 9.77
N ILE A 205 20.22 2.92 10.71
CA ILE A 205 20.89 1.62 10.58
C ILE A 205 20.28 0.81 9.44
N SER A 206 18.96 0.76 9.37
CA SER A 206 18.28 -0.19 8.50
C SER A 206 18.34 0.21 7.03
N LEU A 207 18.22 1.52 6.76
CA LEU A 207 18.32 2.10 5.41
C LEU A 207 19.74 2.03 4.84
N GLN A 208 20.76 2.04 5.70
CA GLN A 208 22.15 1.88 5.28
C GLN A 208 22.48 0.44 4.89
N ASN A 209 21.80 -0.54 5.50
CA ASN A 209 22.24 -1.93 5.47
C ASN A 209 21.34 -2.85 4.63
N CYS A 210 20.05 -3.00 5.00
CA CYS A 210 19.24 -4.10 4.45
C CYS A 210 17.83 -3.74 3.96
N LEU A 211 17.33 -2.52 4.17
CA LEU A 211 16.01 -2.13 3.65
C LEU A 211 16.04 -1.76 2.16
N SER A 212 15.09 -2.33 1.42
CA SER A 212 14.68 -1.94 0.07
C SER A 212 13.69 -0.76 0.07
N GLY A 213 13.11 -0.39 1.23
CA GLY A 213 12.17 0.72 1.35
C GLY A 213 11.59 0.85 2.75
N VAL A 214 10.76 1.87 2.95
CA VAL A 214 10.03 2.10 4.20
C VAL A 214 8.58 1.66 4.04
N SER A 215 7.97 1.13 5.09
CA SER A 215 6.55 0.81 5.14
C SER A 215 5.83 1.54 6.27
N VAL A 216 4.61 1.98 6.00
CA VAL A 216 3.77 2.78 6.90
C VAL A 216 2.33 2.32 6.87
N HIS A 217 1.58 2.61 7.94
CA HIS A 217 0.15 2.36 8.08
C HIS A 217 -0.64 3.68 8.11
N PRO A 218 -0.91 4.31 6.96
CA PRO A 218 -1.36 5.69 6.88
C PRO A 218 -2.84 5.90 7.22
N TYR A 219 -3.38 5.31 8.29
CA TYR A 219 -4.78 5.50 8.69
C TYR A 219 -5.11 6.98 8.94
N ARG A 220 -6.08 7.49 8.19
CA ARG A 220 -6.45 8.92 8.16
C ARG A 220 -7.92 9.13 7.80
N LYS A 221 -8.50 10.26 8.23
CA LYS A 221 -9.90 10.61 7.91
C LYS A 221 -10.09 10.97 6.43
N ILE A 222 -9.16 11.73 5.87
CA ILE A 222 -9.18 12.27 4.51
C ILE A 222 -8.03 11.60 3.74
N PRO A 223 -8.32 10.66 2.82
CA PRO A 223 -7.28 9.93 2.07
C PRO A 223 -6.20 10.80 1.44
N GLU A 224 -6.61 11.94 0.89
CA GLU A 224 -5.77 12.78 0.06
C GLU A 224 -4.66 13.50 0.83
N THR A 225 -4.74 13.58 2.16
CA THR A 225 -3.65 14.15 2.99
C THR A 225 -2.40 13.26 2.98
N LEU A 226 -2.47 12.07 2.40
CA LEU A 226 -1.31 11.20 2.15
C LEU A 226 -0.24 11.88 1.28
N ALA A 227 -0.62 12.80 0.39
CA ALA A 227 0.34 13.49 -0.47
C ALA A 227 1.34 14.34 0.34
N ASP A 228 0.88 15.04 1.37
CA ASP A 228 1.73 15.88 2.23
C ASP A 228 2.71 15.03 3.03
N ASP A 229 2.22 13.90 3.53
CA ASP A 229 2.97 12.89 4.27
C ASP A 229 4.03 12.22 3.38
N ALA A 230 3.68 11.87 2.14
CA ALA A 230 4.61 11.28 1.19
C ALA A 230 5.76 12.24 0.84
N SER A 231 5.48 13.53 0.68
CA SER A 231 6.52 14.55 0.46
C SER A 231 7.50 14.63 1.62
N LYS A 232 7.01 14.70 2.86
CA LYS A 232 7.86 14.71 4.06
C LYS A 232 8.65 13.41 4.23
N SER A 233 8.07 12.28 3.85
CA SER A 233 8.75 10.99 3.90
C SER A 233 9.91 10.92 2.90
N ARG A 234 9.75 11.49 1.71
CA ARG A 234 10.85 11.63 0.74
C ARG A 234 11.97 12.51 1.30
N GLU A 235 11.64 13.65 1.89
CA GLU A 235 12.63 14.53 2.54
C GLU A 235 13.40 13.80 3.64
N LEU A 236 12.71 13.03 4.47
CA LEU A 236 13.34 12.19 5.51
C LEU A 236 14.29 11.16 4.89
N LEU A 237 13.88 10.47 3.83
CA LEU A 237 14.74 9.50 3.14
C LEU A 237 15.96 10.18 2.49
N HIS A 238 15.81 11.40 1.96
CA HIS A 238 16.91 12.20 1.43
C HIS A 238 17.94 12.56 2.51
N LYS A 239 17.52 12.84 3.76
CA LYS A 239 18.44 13.08 4.90
C LYS A 239 19.41 11.90 5.12
N TYR A 240 19.00 10.68 4.77
CA TYR A 240 19.83 9.47 4.87
C TYR A 240 20.54 9.07 3.57
N GLY A 241 20.43 9.88 2.51
CA GLY A 241 20.99 9.55 1.19
C GLY A 241 20.23 8.41 0.48
N LYS A 242 18.93 8.26 0.77
CA LYS A 242 18.09 7.14 0.31
C LYS A 242 16.77 7.60 -0.31
N GLY A 243 16.73 8.82 -0.84
CA GLY A 243 15.51 9.43 -1.40
C GLY A 243 14.93 8.67 -2.61
N GLU A 244 15.70 7.79 -3.23
CA GLU A 244 15.27 6.89 -4.30
C GLU A 244 14.51 5.65 -3.81
N LEU A 245 14.60 5.32 -2.52
CA LEU A 245 13.92 4.15 -1.97
C LEU A 245 12.40 4.42 -1.85
N PRO A 246 11.56 3.42 -2.14
CA PRO A 246 10.11 3.54 -2.02
C PRO A 246 9.67 3.62 -0.56
N MET A 247 8.60 4.38 -0.33
CA MET A 247 7.71 4.23 0.82
C MET A 247 6.46 3.49 0.37
N ILE A 248 6.08 2.39 1.03
CA ILE A 248 4.84 1.64 0.76
C ILE A 248 3.81 1.84 1.87
N ALA A 249 2.52 1.79 1.53
CA ALA A 249 1.43 1.71 2.49
C ALA A 249 1.09 0.22 2.74
N SER A 250 1.77 -0.41 3.71
CA SER A 250 1.60 -1.84 3.97
C SER A 250 0.34 -2.18 4.76
N GLU A 251 -0.37 -1.18 5.30
CA GLU A 251 -1.71 -1.39 5.85
C GLU A 251 -2.50 -0.09 5.86
N TRP A 252 -3.63 -0.05 5.18
CA TRP A 252 -4.57 1.07 5.26
C TRP A 252 -5.97 0.58 4.91
N GLY A 253 -7.00 1.16 5.51
CA GLY A 253 -8.36 0.76 5.21
C GLY A 253 -9.38 1.59 5.97
N TYR A 254 -10.64 1.34 5.63
CA TYR A 254 -11.79 2.04 6.19
C TYR A 254 -12.83 1.04 6.68
N SER A 255 -13.23 1.19 7.94
CA SER A 255 -14.25 0.35 8.58
C SER A 255 -15.64 0.98 8.47
N ASN A 256 -16.66 0.15 8.23
CA ASN A 256 -18.06 0.59 8.08
C ASN A 256 -18.90 0.42 9.37
N PHE A 257 -18.36 0.78 10.53
CA PHE A 257 -18.92 0.50 11.86
C PHE A 257 -19.86 1.58 12.44
N THR A 258 -20.14 2.67 11.71
CA THR A 258 -20.98 3.78 12.21
C THR A 258 -21.97 4.23 11.15
N ALA A 259 -23.07 4.89 11.53
CA ALA A 259 -24.00 5.46 10.55
C ALA A 259 -23.34 6.50 9.63
N ALA A 260 -22.35 7.26 10.11
CA ALA A 260 -21.59 8.22 9.30
C ALA A 260 -20.50 7.56 8.42
N ARG A 261 -20.23 6.26 8.62
CA ARG A 261 -19.36 5.43 7.78
C ARG A 261 -20.07 4.10 7.55
N ASP A 262 -21.13 4.14 6.76
CA ASP A 262 -21.82 2.94 6.28
C ASP A 262 -21.01 2.26 5.15
N GLN A 263 -21.56 1.21 4.54
CA GLN A 263 -20.89 0.54 3.42
C GLN A 263 -20.67 1.46 2.22
N GLY A 264 -21.52 2.48 2.03
CA GLY A 264 -21.37 3.44 0.95
C GLY A 264 -20.22 4.41 1.18
N GLY A 265 -20.13 4.94 2.40
CA GLY A 265 -18.97 5.74 2.83
C GLY A 265 -17.67 4.94 2.74
N GLN A 266 -17.68 3.67 3.15
CA GLN A 266 -16.53 2.78 2.97
C GLN A 266 -16.15 2.64 1.50
N ALA A 267 -17.10 2.41 0.60
CA ALA A 267 -16.83 2.29 -0.83
C ALA A 267 -16.16 3.54 -1.41
N GLN A 268 -16.69 4.73 -1.11
CA GLN A 268 -16.09 6.00 -1.57
C GLN A 268 -14.66 6.17 -1.05
N LEU A 269 -14.43 5.85 0.21
CA LEU A 269 -13.12 6.02 0.84
C LEU A 269 -12.08 5.03 0.32
N VAL A 270 -12.44 3.77 0.09
CA VAL A 270 -11.52 2.76 -0.48
C VAL A 270 -11.12 3.12 -1.91
N LEU A 271 -12.02 3.69 -2.72
CA LEU A 271 -11.65 4.19 -4.04
C LEU A 271 -10.64 5.35 -3.93
N ARG A 272 -10.92 6.30 -3.05
CA ARG A 272 -10.07 7.47 -2.79
C ARG A 272 -8.75 7.10 -2.12
N GLU A 273 -8.72 6.02 -1.36
CA GLU A 273 -7.53 5.42 -0.75
C GLU A 273 -6.52 5.06 -1.84
N TYR A 274 -6.94 4.22 -2.79
CA TYR A 274 -6.10 3.82 -3.91
C TYR A 274 -5.71 5.01 -4.81
N LEU A 275 -6.64 5.90 -5.13
CA LEU A 275 -6.33 7.08 -5.95
C LEU A 275 -5.36 8.05 -5.26
N SER A 276 -5.45 8.20 -3.94
CA SER A 276 -4.52 9.00 -3.15
C SER A 276 -3.13 8.37 -3.10
N THR A 277 -3.04 7.03 -3.07
CA THR A 277 -1.77 6.31 -3.22
C THR A 277 -1.10 6.64 -4.55
N VAL A 278 -1.85 6.58 -5.65
CA VAL A 278 -1.34 6.93 -7.00
C VAL A 278 -0.94 8.40 -7.07
N PHE A 279 -1.79 9.31 -6.58
CA PHE A 279 -1.52 10.75 -6.55
C PHE A 279 -0.26 11.08 -5.73
N ALA A 280 -0.09 10.42 -4.59
CA ALA A 280 1.06 10.61 -3.72
C ALA A 280 2.34 9.97 -4.29
N GLY A 281 2.28 9.23 -5.40
CA GLY A 281 3.42 8.52 -5.98
C GLY A 281 3.95 7.40 -5.08
N ILE A 282 3.06 6.73 -4.35
CA ILE A 282 3.36 5.58 -3.50
C ILE A 282 3.16 4.31 -4.34
N PRO A 283 4.15 3.41 -4.44
CA PRO A 283 4.11 2.30 -5.39
C PRO A 283 3.26 1.11 -4.97
N LEU A 284 2.85 1.03 -3.70
CA LEU A 284 2.07 -0.09 -3.19
C LEU A 284 1.15 0.35 -2.06
N VAL A 285 -0.11 -0.10 -2.11
CA VAL A 285 -1.06 -0.02 -1.00
C VAL A 285 -1.66 -1.39 -0.70
N ASN A 286 -1.74 -1.74 0.58
CA ASN A 286 -2.43 -2.92 1.07
C ASN A 286 -3.71 -2.51 1.78
N ILE A 287 -4.84 -2.90 1.19
CA ILE A 287 -6.17 -2.67 1.75
C ILE A 287 -6.40 -3.63 2.93
N TYR A 288 -6.66 -3.07 4.10
CA TYR A 288 -7.10 -3.76 5.29
C TYR A 288 -8.65 -3.73 5.32
N GLN A 289 -9.34 -4.81 4.97
CA GLN A 289 -8.85 -6.17 4.67
C GLN A 289 -9.82 -6.94 3.76
N TRP A 290 -9.51 -8.20 3.41
CA TRP A 290 -10.38 -8.99 2.52
C TRP A 290 -11.74 -9.31 3.16
N GLN A 291 -11.74 -9.77 4.40
CA GLN A 291 -12.94 -10.26 5.09
C GLN A 291 -13.06 -9.63 6.48
N ASP A 292 -14.28 -9.23 6.84
CA ASP A 292 -14.62 -8.80 8.21
C ASP A 292 -14.23 -9.89 9.21
N THR A 293 -13.58 -9.50 10.31
CA THR A 293 -13.06 -10.46 11.30
C THR A 293 -14.12 -10.98 12.27
N GLY A 294 -15.33 -10.41 12.23
CA GLY A 294 -16.46 -10.88 13.01
C GLY A 294 -17.78 -10.20 12.62
N PRO A 295 -18.89 -10.58 13.27
CA PRO A 295 -20.22 -10.11 12.91
C PRO A 295 -20.68 -8.84 13.66
N ASP A 296 -19.93 -8.36 14.67
CA ASP A 296 -20.34 -7.21 15.46
C ASP A 296 -20.16 -5.91 14.68
N ARG A 297 -21.27 -5.35 14.18
CA ARG A 297 -21.30 -4.11 13.39
C ARG A 297 -20.85 -2.86 14.15
N ALA A 298 -20.87 -2.88 15.49
CA ALA A 298 -20.40 -1.76 16.30
C ALA A 298 -18.88 -1.84 16.57
N ALA A 299 -18.27 -3.01 16.42
CA ALA A 299 -16.84 -3.19 16.62
C ALA A 299 -16.05 -2.75 15.38
N ARG A 300 -15.38 -1.59 15.46
CA ARG A 300 -14.57 -1.04 14.36
C ARG A 300 -13.65 -2.08 13.69
N GLU A 301 -12.90 -2.84 14.49
CA GLU A 301 -11.92 -3.83 14.02
C GLU A 301 -12.57 -5.02 13.28
N GLN A 302 -13.87 -5.24 13.46
CA GLN A 302 -14.62 -6.31 12.79
C GLN A 302 -15.19 -5.91 11.43
N ASN A 303 -15.17 -4.63 11.05
CA ASN A 303 -15.92 -4.11 9.90
C ASN A 303 -15.05 -3.50 8.78
N TYR A 304 -13.78 -3.92 8.66
CA TYR A 304 -12.84 -3.42 7.64
C TYR A 304 -12.88 -4.17 6.29
N GLY A 305 -13.51 -5.33 6.25
CA GLY A 305 -13.56 -6.24 5.12
C GLY A 305 -14.16 -5.62 3.85
N LEU A 306 -13.68 -6.08 2.70
CA LEU A 306 -14.34 -5.95 1.40
C LEU A 306 -15.46 -6.99 1.21
N THR A 307 -15.42 -8.04 2.02
CA THR A 307 -16.50 -8.99 2.26
C THR A 307 -16.87 -9.00 3.75
N ASP A 308 -18.11 -9.34 4.07
CA ASP A 308 -18.52 -9.50 5.46
C ASP A 308 -18.01 -10.82 6.07
N SER A 309 -18.27 -11.05 7.35
CA SER A 309 -17.74 -12.22 8.07
C SER A 309 -18.35 -13.55 7.59
N SER A 310 -19.46 -13.50 6.84
CA SER A 310 -20.06 -14.66 6.15
C SER A 310 -19.55 -14.84 4.72
N GLY A 311 -18.72 -13.91 4.22
CA GLY A 311 -18.16 -13.93 2.87
C GLY A 311 -19.03 -13.22 1.83
N GLN A 312 -20.10 -12.52 2.24
CA GLN A 312 -20.90 -11.72 1.31
C GLN A 312 -20.15 -10.47 0.88
N VAL A 313 -20.28 -10.12 -0.39
CA VAL A 313 -19.62 -8.97 -0.99
C VAL A 313 -20.19 -7.66 -0.43
N LYS A 314 -19.32 -6.76 0.04
CA LYS A 314 -19.68 -5.40 0.47
C LYS A 314 -19.52 -4.42 -0.69
N LEU A 315 -20.20 -3.26 -0.61
CA LEU A 315 -20.26 -2.26 -1.69
C LEU A 315 -18.89 -1.76 -2.18
N ALA A 316 -17.86 -1.78 -1.33
CA ALA A 316 -16.51 -1.35 -1.68
C ALA A 316 -15.83 -2.25 -2.73
N LEU A 317 -16.08 -3.56 -2.70
CA LEU A 317 -15.41 -4.51 -3.58
C LEU A 317 -15.77 -4.33 -5.07
N PRO A 318 -17.05 -4.33 -5.50
CA PRO A 318 -17.39 -4.14 -6.91
C PRO A 318 -17.00 -2.75 -7.41
N ALA A 319 -17.09 -1.72 -6.57
CA ALA A 319 -16.64 -0.37 -6.89
C ALA A 319 -15.13 -0.35 -7.19
N LEU A 320 -14.32 -0.93 -6.29
CA LEU A 320 -12.87 -1.01 -6.46
C LEU A 320 -12.48 -1.86 -7.67
N LYS A 321 -13.14 -3.01 -7.87
CA LYS A 321 -12.92 -3.87 -9.06
C LYS A 321 -13.16 -3.10 -10.36
N HIS A 322 -14.24 -2.31 -10.44
CA HIS A 322 -14.53 -1.51 -11.64
C HIS A 322 -13.47 -0.43 -11.86
N LEU A 323 -13.04 0.26 -10.80
CA LEU A 323 -11.94 1.23 -10.87
C LEU A 323 -10.66 0.58 -11.38
N LEU A 324 -10.20 -0.49 -10.74
CA LEU A 324 -8.99 -1.21 -11.15
C LEU A 324 -9.10 -1.69 -12.60
N GLY A 325 -10.25 -2.20 -13.04
CA GLY A 325 -10.47 -2.55 -14.44
C GLY A 325 -10.20 -1.40 -15.43
N LYS A 326 -10.47 -0.15 -15.04
CA LYS A 326 -10.13 1.04 -15.85
C LYS A 326 -8.67 1.41 -15.78
N LEU A 327 -8.01 1.15 -14.66
CA LEU A 327 -6.62 1.56 -14.43
C LEU A 327 -5.58 0.49 -14.78
N LYS A 328 -6.01 -0.73 -15.08
CA LYS A 328 -5.13 -1.81 -15.52
C LYS A 328 -4.39 -1.44 -16.81
N ASP A 329 -3.12 -1.83 -16.86
CA ASP A 329 -2.17 -1.60 -17.95
C ASP A 329 -1.95 -0.10 -18.22
N THR A 330 -2.03 0.73 -17.18
CA THR A 330 -1.77 2.17 -17.24
C THR A 330 -0.67 2.60 -16.28
N GLN A 331 -0.14 3.78 -16.51
CA GLN A 331 0.87 4.44 -15.70
C GLN A 331 0.50 5.91 -15.49
N LEU A 332 0.94 6.47 -14.36
CA LEU A 332 0.76 7.90 -14.08
C LEU A 332 1.52 8.75 -15.10
N ALA A 333 0.79 9.61 -15.81
CA ALA A 333 1.33 10.58 -16.77
C ALA A 333 1.23 12.02 -16.25
N GLY A 334 0.26 12.30 -15.40
CA GLY A 334 0.11 13.61 -14.76
C GLY A 334 -0.90 13.57 -13.61
N SER A 335 -0.78 14.53 -12.70
CA SER A 335 -1.68 14.70 -11.57
C SER A 335 -1.85 16.17 -11.24
N GLU A 336 -3.06 16.57 -10.87
CA GLU A 336 -3.38 17.95 -10.52
C GLU A 336 -4.29 18.01 -9.29
N LYS A 337 -4.11 19.05 -8.46
CA LYS A 337 -5.02 19.40 -7.37
C LYS A 337 -5.46 20.86 -7.53
N VAL A 338 -6.76 21.11 -7.56
CA VAL A 338 -7.38 22.44 -7.60
C VAL A 338 -8.35 22.58 -6.44
N GLY A 339 -7.96 23.33 -5.40
CA GLY A 339 -8.72 23.37 -4.15
C GLY A 339 -8.80 21.96 -3.52
N GLU A 340 -10.02 21.46 -3.35
CA GLU A 340 -10.30 20.11 -2.84
C GLU A 340 -10.57 19.09 -3.96
N ALA A 341 -10.38 19.47 -5.23
CA ALA A 341 -10.59 18.61 -6.40
C ALA A 341 -9.26 18.07 -6.92
N TYR A 342 -9.26 16.82 -7.35
CA TYR A 342 -8.10 16.06 -7.76
C TYR A 342 -8.33 15.45 -9.15
N GLN A 343 -7.29 15.45 -9.97
CA GLN A 343 -7.26 14.75 -11.24
C GLN A 343 -6.00 13.89 -11.36
N LEU A 344 -6.16 12.68 -11.90
CA LEU A 344 -5.08 11.87 -12.44
C LEU A 344 -5.26 11.72 -13.94
N VAL A 345 -4.15 11.79 -14.67
CA VAL A 345 -4.05 11.42 -16.09
C VAL A 345 -3.16 10.19 -16.16
N LEU A 346 -3.72 9.09 -16.63
CA LEU A 346 -3.05 7.79 -16.72
C LEU A 346 -2.99 7.38 -18.19
N ASN A 347 -1.79 7.11 -18.69
CA ASN A 347 -1.61 6.63 -20.07
C ASN A 347 -1.34 5.13 -20.07
N SER A 348 -1.66 4.48 -21.19
CA SER A 348 -1.35 3.07 -21.36
C SER A 348 0.15 2.79 -21.19
N GLN A 349 0.48 1.70 -20.51
CA GLN A 349 1.87 1.26 -20.40
C GLN A 349 2.42 0.83 -21.77
N PRO A 350 3.76 0.90 -21.98
CA PRO A 350 4.38 0.33 -23.18
C PRO A 350 3.96 -1.13 -23.37
N GLY A 351 3.50 -1.48 -24.58
CA GLY A 351 3.06 -2.86 -24.91
C GLY A 351 1.60 -3.18 -24.58
N ALA A 352 0.82 -2.24 -24.04
CA ALA A 352 -0.63 -2.41 -23.89
C ALA A 352 -1.32 -2.64 -25.25
N SER A 353 -2.31 -3.53 -25.26
CA SER A 353 -3.02 -3.97 -26.48
C SER A 353 -3.86 -2.87 -27.14
N ALA A 354 -4.31 -1.88 -26.37
CA ALA A 354 -5.02 -0.71 -26.87
C ALA A 354 -4.46 0.54 -26.20
N LYS A 355 -4.13 1.55 -27.01
CA LYS A 355 -3.68 2.84 -26.51
C LYS A 355 -4.88 3.66 -26.05
N ARG A 356 -4.77 4.17 -24.83
CA ARG A 356 -5.78 5.01 -24.18
C ARG A 356 -5.14 5.91 -23.12
N SER A 357 -5.84 7.01 -22.85
CA SER A 357 -5.67 7.81 -21.63
C SER A 357 -6.91 7.68 -20.74
N VAL A 358 -6.69 7.64 -19.43
CA VAL A 358 -7.74 7.59 -18.41
C VAL A 358 -7.58 8.81 -17.51
N HIS A 359 -8.58 9.66 -17.49
CA HIS A 359 -8.65 10.86 -16.68
C HIS A 359 -9.58 10.58 -15.51
N VAL A 360 -9.05 10.41 -14.30
CA VAL A 360 -9.84 10.16 -13.09
C VAL A 360 -9.98 11.45 -12.31
N VAL A 361 -11.19 11.79 -11.86
CA VAL A 361 -11.45 12.96 -11.04
C VAL A 361 -12.22 12.60 -9.79
N TRP A 362 -11.90 13.27 -8.68
CA TRP A 362 -12.62 13.15 -7.41
C TRP A 362 -12.34 14.36 -6.51
N SER A 363 -13.06 14.47 -5.41
CA SER A 363 -12.85 15.52 -4.41
C SER A 363 -12.77 14.96 -2.99
N SER A 364 -11.94 15.60 -2.16
CA SER A 364 -11.93 15.39 -0.71
C SER A 364 -13.15 15.98 -0.01
N ALA A 365 -13.85 16.93 -0.65
CA ALA A 365 -15.02 17.61 -0.12
C ALA A 365 -16.28 16.72 -0.18
N ALA A 366 -17.18 16.92 0.78
CA ALA A 366 -18.45 16.20 0.84
C ALA A 366 -19.44 16.64 -0.26
N ARG A 367 -19.28 17.86 -0.79
CA ARG A 367 -20.09 18.39 -1.89
C ARG A 367 -19.25 18.45 -3.16
N PRO A 368 -19.83 18.12 -4.33
CA PRO A 368 -19.12 18.31 -5.58
C PRO A 368 -18.66 19.76 -5.75
N GLY A 369 -17.43 19.93 -6.20
CA GLY A 369 -16.81 21.24 -6.39
C GLY A 369 -15.52 21.10 -7.17
N GLY A 370 -15.28 22.04 -8.09
CA GLY A 370 -14.19 21.93 -9.07
C GLY A 370 -14.61 21.05 -10.25
N GLY A 371 -14.61 21.64 -11.44
CA GLY A 371 -14.87 20.95 -12.70
C GLY A 371 -13.58 20.78 -13.48
N PHE A 372 -13.37 19.59 -14.03
CA PHE A 372 -12.29 19.34 -14.99
C PHE A 372 -12.89 19.20 -16.38
N SER A 373 -12.33 19.92 -17.35
CA SER A 373 -12.71 19.81 -18.75
C SER A 373 -11.69 18.97 -19.50
N ILE A 374 -12.04 17.72 -19.79
CA ILE A 374 -11.18 16.78 -20.50
C ILE A 374 -11.36 16.99 -22.01
N GLN A 375 -10.34 17.54 -22.67
CA GLN A 375 -10.34 17.76 -24.11
C GLN A 375 -10.24 16.41 -24.86
N ARG A 376 -10.92 16.30 -26.01
CA ARG A 376 -10.85 15.13 -26.88
C ARG A 376 -10.94 15.50 -28.35
N ASN A 377 -10.39 14.65 -29.21
CA ASN A 377 -10.47 14.85 -30.66
C ASN A 377 -11.90 14.56 -31.16
N LYS A 378 -12.31 15.25 -32.25
CA LYS A 378 -13.61 15.02 -32.87
C LYS A 378 -13.71 13.58 -33.37
N GLY A 379 -14.75 12.85 -32.96
CA GLY A 379 -14.94 11.43 -33.32
C GLY A 379 -14.13 10.44 -32.49
N GLN A 380 -13.30 10.90 -31.55
CA GLN A 380 -12.54 10.03 -30.66
C GLN A 380 -13.48 9.20 -29.79
N ARG A 381 -13.27 7.87 -29.77
CA ARG A 381 -14.03 6.98 -28.91
C ARG A 381 -13.73 7.32 -27.46
N CYS A 382 -14.79 7.48 -26.67
CA CYS A 382 -14.71 8.00 -25.32
C CYS A 382 -15.78 7.34 -24.44
N VAL A 383 -15.40 6.96 -23.22
CA VAL A 383 -16.28 6.35 -22.22
C VAL A 383 -16.19 7.11 -20.91
N ILE A 384 -17.34 7.45 -20.32
CA ILE A 384 -17.44 7.95 -18.95
C ILE A 384 -17.75 6.75 -18.05
N SER A 385 -16.97 6.60 -16.98
CA SER A 385 -17.12 5.56 -15.97
C SER A 385 -17.49 6.17 -14.62
N GLU A 386 -18.52 5.63 -14.01
CA GLU A 386 -18.97 5.92 -12.65
C GLU A 386 -18.70 4.68 -11.79
N PHE A 387 -18.06 4.86 -10.63
CA PHE A 387 -17.61 3.74 -9.79
C PHE A 387 -18.52 3.47 -8.59
N TYR A 388 -19.28 4.48 -8.13
CA TYR A 388 -20.19 4.40 -6.98
C TYR A 388 -21.20 5.56 -7.06
N PRO A 389 -22.50 5.38 -6.72
CA PRO A 389 -23.14 4.25 -6.04
C PRO A 389 -23.40 3.02 -6.91
N GLN A 390 -23.46 3.19 -8.23
CA GLN A 390 -23.61 2.10 -9.18
C GLN A 390 -22.43 2.14 -10.14
N GLN A 391 -21.85 0.98 -10.43
CA GLN A 391 -20.78 0.85 -11.40
C GLN A 391 -21.39 0.91 -12.80
N GLY A 392 -20.94 1.84 -13.63
CA GLY A 392 -21.52 2.05 -14.94
C GLY A 392 -20.53 2.66 -15.92
N ASP A 393 -20.65 2.25 -17.17
CA ASP A 393 -19.91 2.82 -18.29
C ASP A 393 -20.92 3.31 -19.33
N ARG A 394 -20.73 4.55 -19.80
CA ARG A 394 -21.55 5.11 -20.87
C ARG A 394 -20.68 5.82 -21.91
N PRO A 395 -21.05 5.80 -23.19
CA PRO A 395 -20.34 6.58 -24.19
C PRO A 395 -20.43 8.08 -23.85
N CYS A 396 -19.35 8.81 -24.15
CA CYS A 396 -19.37 10.26 -24.04
C CYS A 396 -20.38 10.87 -25.04
N PRO A 397 -21.01 12.02 -24.73
CA PRO A 397 -21.96 12.69 -25.64
C PRO A 397 -21.39 12.86 -27.04
N GLN A 398 -22.17 12.68 -28.10
CA GLN A 398 -21.66 12.84 -29.47
C GLN A 398 -21.35 14.32 -29.80
N GLY A 399 -20.34 14.57 -30.62
CA GLY A 399 -20.02 15.91 -31.15
C GLY A 399 -19.31 16.89 -30.22
N ALA A 400 -19.30 16.68 -28.90
CA ALA A 400 -18.62 17.57 -27.96
C ALA A 400 -17.08 17.50 -28.09
N ALA A 401 -16.39 18.65 -28.09
CA ALA A 401 -14.92 18.72 -28.12
C ALA A 401 -14.27 18.44 -26.75
N SER A 402 -15.06 18.45 -25.68
CA SER A 402 -14.63 18.16 -24.33
C SER A 402 -15.67 17.31 -23.58
N VAL A 403 -15.24 16.74 -22.46
CA VAL A 403 -16.12 16.12 -21.46
C VAL A 403 -15.84 16.79 -20.13
N ASP A 404 -16.86 17.44 -19.58
CA ASP A 404 -16.76 18.09 -18.27
C ASP A 404 -17.20 17.11 -17.18
N LEU A 405 -16.33 16.92 -16.19
CA LEU A 405 -16.63 16.14 -14.99
C LEU A 405 -16.56 17.02 -13.75
N ASN A 406 -17.59 16.93 -12.91
CA ASN A 406 -17.60 17.57 -11.60
C ASN A 406 -16.97 16.64 -10.57
N ALA A 407 -15.91 17.10 -9.91
CA ALA A 407 -15.24 16.33 -8.87
C ALA A 407 -16.13 16.24 -7.63
N GLY A 408 -16.39 15.01 -7.17
CA GLY A 408 -17.13 14.72 -5.94
C GLY A 408 -16.50 13.58 -5.13
N PRO A 409 -17.08 13.18 -3.99
CA PRO A 409 -16.52 12.14 -3.13
C PRO A 409 -16.54 10.74 -3.76
N SER A 410 -17.41 10.51 -4.74
CA SER A 410 -17.36 9.34 -5.62
C SER A 410 -16.50 9.68 -6.84
N PRO A 411 -15.38 8.97 -7.07
CA PRO A 411 -14.58 9.19 -8.26
C PRO A 411 -15.36 8.89 -9.54
N MET A 412 -15.00 9.58 -10.61
CA MET A 412 -15.45 9.33 -11.98
C MET A 412 -14.23 9.31 -12.91
N ALA A 413 -14.36 8.67 -14.06
CA ALA A 413 -13.30 8.69 -15.07
C ALA A 413 -13.82 8.96 -16.48
N VAL A 414 -12.99 9.59 -17.30
CA VAL A 414 -13.11 9.58 -18.76
C VAL A 414 -11.98 8.73 -19.34
N THR A 415 -12.30 7.70 -20.11
CA THR A 415 -11.33 6.98 -20.92
C THR A 415 -11.42 7.46 -22.36
N LEU A 416 -10.33 7.99 -22.89
CA LEU A 416 -10.16 8.34 -24.29
C LEU A 416 -9.36 7.24 -24.97
N TYR A 417 -9.90 6.67 -26.04
CA TYR A 417 -9.20 5.66 -26.84
C TYR A 417 -8.53 6.36 -28.01
N GLU A 418 -7.30 5.97 -28.34
CA GLU A 418 -6.60 6.44 -29.53
C GLU A 418 -7.11 5.78 -30.81
#